data_AF-A0A351FFU0-F1
#
_entry.id   AF-A0A351FFU0-F1
#
_cell.length_a   1.000
_cell.length_b   1.000
_cell.length_c   1.000
_cell.angle_alpha   90.00
_cell.angle_beta   90.00
_cell.angle_gamma   90.00
#
_symmetry.space_group_name_H-M   'P 1'
#
loop_
_entity.id
_entity.type
_entity.pdbx_description
1 polymer ?
#
loop_
_entity_poly.entity_id
_entity_poly.type
_entity_poly.pdbx_seq_one_letter_code
_entity_poly.pdbx_strand_id
1 'polypeptide(L)'
;MNEVIATWRDSLHQVLDLYERKRGSLLVFFPLLFLFFVLLNVACYWWAIYTAFPHYMQTHEASHYLKLQIPVGFLGALFDSLSFFVTLWIIRRALASVRTAEYVMHLSLDLVVGVLATLWVLFVFSFGGWLISLWENVPEELLERGNKYTNRAVQAIQDPTGRENAKNIYFGLIMGVSAALPTCLHLFLFLLSIIRKAKKTLFTSPKSGSDQEDSTGMD
;
A
#
# COMPACT_ATOMS: atom_id res chain seq x y z
N MET A 1 -19.15 -4.06 16.96
CA MET A 1 -18.60 -3.78 15.63
C MET A 1 -19.11 -2.45 15.06
N ASN A 2 -20.42 -2.17 15.14
CA ASN A 2 -21.03 -0.95 14.58
C ASN A 2 -20.38 0.38 15.01
N GLU A 3 -20.06 0.57 16.30
CA GLU A 3 -19.39 1.79 16.79
C GLU A 3 -17.98 1.99 16.20
N VAL A 4 -17.24 0.90 15.97
CA VAL A 4 -15.91 0.94 15.31
C VAL A 4 -16.07 1.38 13.86
N ILE A 5 -17.05 0.82 13.16
CA ILE A 5 -17.29 1.15 11.75
C ILE A 5 -17.78 2.59 11.60
N ALA A 6 -18.62 3.09 12.51
CA ALA A 6 -19.04 4.50 12.52
C ALA A 6 -17.84 5.43 12.72
N THR A 7 -17.01 5.18 13.73
CA THR A 7 -15.79 5.98 14.00
C THR A 7 -14.83 5.96 12.80
N TRP A 8 -14.70 4.80 12.16
CA TRP A 8 -13.86 4.63 10.99
C TRP A 8 -14.39 5.39 9.78
N ARG A 9 -15.71 5.30 9.52
CA ARG A 9 -16.40 6.04 8.47
C ARG A 9 -16.25 7.55 8.66
N ASP A 10 -16.41 8.05 9.89
CA ASP A 10 -16.24 9.47 10.20
C ASP A 10 -14.80 9.93 9.96
N SER A 11 -13.82 9.10 10.35
CA SER A 11 -12.40 9.40 10.14
C SER A 11 -12.04 9.44 8.64
N LEU A 12 -12.60 8.52 7.85
CA LEU A 12 -12.43 8.52 6.39
C LEU A 12 -13.10 9.73 5.73
N HIS A 13 -14.28 10.13 6.20
CA HIS A 13 -14.92 11.37 5.76
C HIS A 13 -14.04 12.60 6.01
N GLN A 14 -13.48 12.74 7.21
CA GLN A 14 -12.60 13.87 7.54
C GLN A 14 -11.37 13.94 6.64
N VAL A 15 -10.77 12.79 6.33
CA VAL A 15 -9.60 12.72 5.43
C VAL A 15 -10.00 13.10 4.00
N LEU A 16 -11.12 12.59 3.51
CA LEU A 16 -11.62 12.92 2.17
C LEU A 16 -11.94 14.42 2.06
N ASP A 17 -12.62 15.00 3.06
CA ASP A 17 -12.95 16.42 3.10
C ASP A 17 -11.68 17.29 3.12
N LEU A 18 -10.67 16.89 3.89
CA LEU A 18 -9.38 17.59 3.94
C LEU A 18 -8.70 17.57 2.56
N TYR A 19 -8.70 16.42 1.89
CA TYR A 19 -8.17 16.27 0.54
C TYR A 19 -8.93 17.16 -0.44
N GLU A 20 -10.27 17.11 -0.47
CA GLU A 20 -11.08 17.88 -1.41
C GLU A 20 -10.92 19.39 -1.23
N ARG A 21 -10.78 19.85 0.02
CA ARG A 21 -10.52 21.27 0.33
C ARG A 21 -9.11 21.72 -0.06
N LYS A 22 -8.09 20.88 0.10
CA LYS A 22 -6.67 21.27 -0.10
C LYS A 22 -6.09 20.95 -1.47
N ARG A 23 -6.68 20.02 -2.25
CA ARG A 23 -6.13 19.53 -3.52
C ARG A 23 -5.91 20.64 -4.55
N GLY A 24 -6.83 21.60 -4.65
CA GLY A 24 -6.83 22.59 -5.72
C GLY A 24 -7.13 22.00 -7.11
N SER A 25 -6.55 22.60 -8.16
CA SER A 25 -6.76 22.20 -9.56
C SER A 25 -6.08 20.87 -9.88
N LEU A 26 -6.83 19.97 -10.54
CA LEU A 26 -6.31 18.66 -10.98
C LEU A 26 -5.13 18.78 -11.95
N LEU A 27 -5.11 19.84 -12.77
CA LEU A 27 -4.04 20.05 -13.76
C LEU A 27 -2.67 20.33 -13.12
N VAL A 28 -2.65 20.87 -11.91
CA VAL A 28 -1.41 21.13 -11.15
C VAL A 28 -1.13 19.98 -10.19
N PHE A 29 -2.18 19.47 -9.55
CA PHE A 29 -2.06 18.40 -8.57
C PHE A 29 -1.57 17.09 -9.19
N PHE A 30 -2.07 16.71 -10.37
CA PHE A 30 -1.70 15.44 -11.00
C PHE A 30 -0.20 15.37 -11.35
N PRO A 31 0.40 16.34 -12.07
CA PRO A 31 1.84 16.30 -12.34
C PRO A 31 2.71 16.30 -11.07
N LEU A 32 2.28 17.03 -10.04
CA LEU A 32 3.00 17.09 -8.77
C LEU A 32 2.91 15.77 -7.99
N LEU A 33 1.73 15.14 -7.98
CA LEU A 33 1.53 13.80 -7.42
C LEU A 33 2.35 12.75 -8.18
N PHE A 34 2.34 12.80 -9.51
CA PHE A 34 3.14 11.91 -10.36
C PHE A 34 4.63 12.07 -10.06
N LEU A 35 5.14 13.30 -10.01
CA LEU A 35 6.54 13.57 -9.67
C LEU A 35 6.89 13.07 -8.26
N PHE A 36 6.00 13.28 -7.29
CA PHE A 36 6.15 12.73 -5.94
C PHE A 36 6.30 11.20 -5.98
N PHE A 37 5.43 10.51 -6.73
CA PHE A 37 5.52 9.05 -6.85
C PHE A 37 6.74 8.58 -7.64
N VAL A 38 7.24 9.34 -8.62
CA VAL A 38 8.51 9.02 -9.31
C VAL A 38 9.64 9.01 -8.29
N LEU A 39 9.75 10.07 -7.48
CA LEU A 39 10.80 10.17 -6.45
C LEU A 39 10.66 9.06 -5.42
N LEU A 40 9.44 8.74 -4.99
CA LEU A 40 9.18 7.69 -4.02
C LEU A 40 9.53 6.30 -4.58
N ASN A 41 9.13 5.98 -5.82
CA ASN A 41 9.45 4.71 -6.47
C ASN A 41 10.96 4.54 -6.65
N VAL A 42 11.66 5.59 -7.08
CA VAL A 42 13.12 5.56 -7.20
C VAL A 42 13.78 5.37 -5.83
N ALA A 43 13.30 6.05 -4.79
CA ALA A 43 13.80 5.86 -3.43
C ALA A 43 13.58 4.43 -2.92
N CYS A 44 12.38 3.87 -3.10
CA CYS A 44 12.05 2.48 -2.76
C CYS A 44 12.92 1.49 -3.55
N TYR A 45 13.15 1.74 -4.83
CA TYR A 45 14.02 0.93 -5.66
C TYR A 45 15.45 0.88 -5.14
N TRP A 46 16.05 2.03 -4.88
CA TRP A 46 17.39 2.10 -4.33
C TRP A 46 17.47 1.47 -2.95
N TRP A 47 16.50 1.74 -2.08
CA TRP A 47 16.40 1.10 -0.78
C TRP A 47 16.41 -0.42 -0.91
N ALA A 48 15.56 -0.97 -1.79
CA ALA A 48 15.42 -2.40 -2.01
C ALA A 48 16.69 -3.04 -2.58
N ILE A 49 17.35 -2.41 -3.56
CA ILE A 49 18.60 -2.91 -4.14
C ILE A 49 19.72 -2.92 -3.11
N TYR A 50 19.93 -1.82 -2.36
CA TYR A 50 21.02 -1.72 -1.39
C TYR A 50 20.89 -2.72 -0.24
N THR A 51 19.66 -3.04 0.17
CA THR A 51 19.40 -3.92 1.30
C THR A 51 19.28 -5.39 0.91
N ALA A 52 18.66 -5.71 -0.23
CA ALA A 52 18.46 -7.09 -0.68
C ALA A 52 19.66 -7.64 -1.47
N PHE A 53 20.29 -6.80 -2.31
CA PHE A 53 21.34 -7.22 -3.23
C PHE A 53 22.53 -6.24 -3.31
N PRO A 54 23.21 -5.95 -2.18
CA PRO A 54 24.32 -4.98 -2.12
C PRO A 54 25.49 -5.33 -3.05
N HIS A 55 25.71 -6.62 -3.33
CA HIS A 55 26.85 -7.07 -4.13
C HIS A 55 26.74 -6.68 -5.62
N TYR A 56 25.53 -6.57 -6.19
CA TYR A 56 25.36 -6.14 -7.59
C TYR A 56 25.77 -4.69 -7.83
N MET A 57 25.84 -3.87 -6.77
CA MET A 57 26.32 -2.48 -6.86
C MET A 57 27.85 -2.37 -6.90
N GLN A 58 28.57 -3.48 -6.65
CA GLN A 58 30.04 -3.53 -6.65
C GLN A 58 30.60 -4.13 -7.95
N THR A 59 29.74 -4.61 -8.85
CA THR A 59 30.13 -5.27 -10.10
C THR A 59 29.76 -4.45 -11.33
N HIS A 60 30.21 -4.87 -12.51
CA HIS A 60 29.88 -4.23 -13.80
C HIS A 60 28.36 -4.22 -14.12
N GLU A 61 27.58 -5.05 -13.43
CA GLU A 61 26.12 -5.11 -13.48
C GLU A 61 25.45 -3.84 -12.94
N ALA A 62 26.17 -2.99 -12.19
CA ALA A 62 25.62 -1.75 -11.64
C ALA A 62 25.02 -0.83 -12.71
N SER A 63 25.59 -0.83 -13.92
CA SER A 63 25.07 -0.05 -15.05
C SER A 63 23.68 -0.50 -15.51
N HIS A 64 23.41 -1.81 -15.48
CA HIS A 64 22.11 -2.39 -15.82
C HIS A 64 21.04 -1.95 -14.82
N TYR A 65 21.32 -2.09 -13.52
CA TYR A 65 20.40 -1.68 -12.45
C TYR A 65 20.15 -0.16 -12.44
N LEU A 66 21.17 0.65 -12.73
CA LEU A 66 21.00 2.10 -12.83
C LEU A 66 20.07 2.50 -13.98
N LYS A 67 20.11 1.81 -15.12
CA LYS A 67 19.15 2.04 -16.22
C LYS A 67 17.74 1.58 -15.84
N LEU A 68 17.63 0.50 -15.07
CA LEU A 68 16.36 -0.09 -14.65
C LEU A 68 15.55 0.80 -13.72
N GLN A 69 16.19 1.77 -13.04
CA GLN A 69 15.48 2.80 -12.27
C GLN A 69 14.53 3.64 -13.13
N ILE A 70 14.80 3.82 -14.43
CA ILE A 70 13.99 4.68 -15.31
C ILE A 70 12.61 4.06 -15.55
N PRO A 71 12.51 2.83 -16.11
CA PRO A 71 11.20 2.17 -16.27
C PRO A 71 10.54 1.92 -14.91
N VAL A 72 11.31 1.60 -13.87
CA VAL A 72 10.76 1.39 -12.52
C VAL A 72 10.13 2.66 -11.96
N GLY A 73 10.86 3.78 -11.97
CA GLY A 73 10.38 5.06 -11.46
C GLY A 73 9.16 5.57 -12.24
N PHE A 74 9.21 5.49 -13.57
CA PHE A 74 8.14 6.02 -14.42
C PHE A 74 6.88 5.15 -14.41
N LEU A 75 7.02 3.83 -14.66
CA LEU A 75 5.87 2.91 -14.69
C LEU A 75 5.30 2.65 -13.30
N GLY A 76 6.16 2.64 -12.26
CA GLY A 76 5.73 2.60 -10.87
C GLY A 76 4.89 3.83 -10.51
N ALA A 77 5.38 5.04 -10.81
CA ALA A 77 4.64 6.27 -10.54
C ALA A 77 3.33 6.37 -11.32
N LEU A 78 3.28 5.84 -12.54
CA LEU A 78 2.05 5.78 -13.33
C LEU A 78 0.98 4.95 -12.63
N PHE A 79 1.35 3.75 -12.15
CA PHE A 79 0.42 2.89 -11.43
C PHE A 79 0.03 3.47 -10.09
N ASP A 80 0.97 4.02 -9.32
CA ASP A 80 0.68 4.61 -8.00
C ASP A 80 -0.23 5.84 -8.10
N SER A 81 -0.04 6.65 -9.15
CA SER A 81 -0.93 7.78 -9.41
C SER A 81 -2.33 7.29 -9.78
N LEU A 82 -2.44 6.27 -10.63
CA LEU A 82 -3.73 5.69 -11.03
C LEU A 82 -4.44 5.04 -9.83
N SER A 83 -3.72 4.21 -9.07
CA SER A 83 -4.23 3.51 -7.89
C SER A 83 -4.73 4.50 -6.85
N PHE A 84 -4.02 5.61 -6.61
CA PHE A 84 -4.48 6.69 -5.73
C PHE A 84 -5.86 7.23 -6.11
N PHE A 85 -6.10 7.52 -7.39
CA PHE A 85 -7.42 8.01 -7.84
C PHE A 85 -8.49 6.93 -7.76
N VAL A 86 -8.15 5.68 -8.07
CA VAL A 86 -9.06 4.53 -7.92
C VAL A 86 -9.46 4.35 -6.45
N THR A 87 -8.52 4.40 -5.51
CA THR A 87 -8.80 4.30 -4.07
C THR A 87 -9.68 5.45 -3.60
N LEU A 88 -9.43 6.69 -4.04
CA LEU A 88 -10.33 7.81 -3.73
C LEU A 88 -11.75 7.60 -4.25
N TRP A 89 -11.87 7.06 -5.47
CA TRP A 89 -13.17 6.73 -6.04
C TRP A 89 -13.88 5.62 -5.24
N ILE A 90 -13.14 4.59 -4.82
CA ILE A 90 -13.63 3.52 -3.95
C ILE A 90 -14.13 4.09 -2.60
N ILE A 91 -13.34 4.94 -1.95
CA ILE A 91 -13.68 5.57 -0.66
C ILE A 91 -14.94 6.41 -0.80
N ARG A 92 -15.04 7.26 -1.83
CA ARG A 92 -16.26 8.05 -2.10
C ARG A 92 -17.48 7.17 -2.24
N ARG A 93 -17.36 6.06 -2.98
CA ARG A 93 -18.46 5.12 -3.17
C ARG A 93 -18.84 4.41 -1.87
N ALA A 94 -17.86 4.04 -1.06
CA ALA A 94 -18.08 3.45 0.25
C ALA A 94 -18.81 4.44 1.19
N LEU A 95 -18.38 5.70 1.25
CA LEU A 95 -19.00 6.72 2.11
C LEU A 95 -20.45 7.03 1.71
N ALA A 96 -20.77 6.96 0.42
CA ALA A 96 -22.14 7.12 -0.08
C ALA A 96 -23.08 5.94 0.26
N SER A 97 -22.57 4.82 0.75
CA SER A 97 -23.41 3.65 1.04
C SER A 97 -24.17 3.79 2.36
N VAL A 98 -25.43 3.39 2.38
CA VAL A 98 -26.26 3.44 3.59
C VAL A 98 -25.96 2.24 4.48
N ARG A 99 -25.75 1.06 3.89
CA ARG A 99 -25.56 -0.20 4.62
C ARG A 99 -24.10 -0.43 4.98
N THR A 100 -23.85 -0.82 6.23
CA THR A 100 -22.52 -1.18 6.76
C THR A 100 -21.85 -2.29 5.94
N ALA A 101 -22.61 -3.27 5.44
CA ALA A 101 -22.07 -4.35 4.61
C ALA A 101 -21.56 -3.83 3.25
N GLU A 102 -22.30 -2.94 2.60
CA GLU A 102 -21.91 -2.31 1.33
C GLU A 102 -20.67 -1.42 1.50
N TYR A 103 -20.59 -0.70 2.62
CA TYR A 103 -19.43 0.09 2.99
C TYR A 103 -18.15 -0.75 3.04
N VAL A 104 -18.19 -1.86 3.78
CA VAL A 104 -17.03 -2.77 3.93
C VAL A 104 -16.71 -3.44 2.60
N MET A 105 -17.71 -3.85 1.82
CA MET A 105 -17.52 -4.48 0.51
C MET A 105 -16.84 -3.53 -0.48
N HIS A 106 -17.29 -2.28 -0.58
CA HIS A 106 -16.61 -1.29 -1.41
C HIS A 106 -15.16 -1.10 -1.00
N LEU A 107 -14.90 -0.93 0.30
CA LEU A 107 -13.54 -0.71 0.75
C LEU A 107 -12.64 -1.96 0.59
N SER A 108 -13.22 -3.16 0.60
CA SER A 108 -12.47 -4.39 0.30
C SER A 108 -11.96 -4.46 -1.14
N LEU A 109 -12.52 -3.68 -2.07
CA LEU A 109 -11.96 -3.57 -3.43
C LEU A 109 -10.55 -2.97 -3.42
N ASP A 110 -10.17 -2.22 -2.38
CA ASP A 110 -8.81 -1.67 -2.28
C ASP A 110 -7.77 -2.79 -2.07
N LEU A 111 -8.15 -3.94 -1.50
CA LEU A 111 -7.27 -5.13 -1.47
C LEU A 111 -6.97 -5.66 -2.87
N VAL A 112 -7.93 -5.56 -3.80
CA VAL A 112 -7.71 -5.96 -5.20
C VAL A 112 -6.69 -5.05 -5.86
N VAL A 113 -6.70 -3.74 -5.55
CA VAL A 113 -5.68 -2.79 -5.99
C VAL A 113 -4.29 -3.20 -5.48
N GLY A 114 -4.19 -3.64 -4.22
CA GLY A 114 -2.96 -4.20 -3.65
C GLY A 114 -2.47 -5.46 -4.38
N VAL A 115 -3.36 -6.38 -4.76
CA VAL A 115 -3.00 -7.56 -5.57
C VAL A 115 -2.55 -7.15 -6.97
N LEU A 116 -3.22 -6.18 -7.60
CA LEU A 116 -2.78 -5.65 -8.90
C LEU A 116 -1.42 -4.98 -8.80
N ALA A 117 -1.09 -4.34 -7.67
CA ALA A 117 0.21 -3.73 -7.45
C ALA A 117 1.34 -4.77 -7.46
N THR A 118 1.14 -5.96 -6.86
CA THR A 118 2.17 -7.01 -6.87
C THR A 118 2.40 -7.57 -8.27
N LEU A 119 1.34 -7.74 -9.05
CA LEU A 119 1.42 -8.12 -10.47
C LEU A 119 2.09 -7.01 -11.30
N TRP A 120 1.80 -5.75 -11.00
CA TRP A 120 2.40 -4.60 -11.68
C TRP A 120 3.91 -4.55 -11.47
N VAL A 121 4.40 -4.80 -10.25
CA VAL A 121 5.84 -4.88 -9.98
C VAL A 121 6.49 -5.93 -10.89
N LEU A 122 5.93 -7.14 -10.99
CA LEU A 122 6.45 -8.19 -11.88
C LEU A 122 6.48 -7.75 -13.35
N PHE A 123 5.42 -7.07 -13.80
CA PHE A 123 5.35 -6.52 -15.14
C PHE A 123 6.45 -5.48 -15.39
N VAL A 124 6.62 -4.51 -14.48
CA VAL A 124 7.63 -3.45 -14.60
C VAL A 124 9.05 -4.02 -14.69
N PHE A 125 9.37 -5.04 -13.89
CA PHE A 125 10.69 -5.69 -13.95
C PHE A 125 10.90 -6.53 -15.21
N SER A 126 9.85 -7.19 -15.70
CA SER A 126 9.92 -7.98 -16.94
C SER A 126 10.06 -7.08 -18.16
N PHE A 127 9.18 -6.08 -18.28
CA PHE A 127 9.16 -5.12 -19.37
C PHE A 127 10.36 -4.16 -19.32
N GLY A 128 10.69 -3.64 -18.15
CA GLY A 128 11.83 -2.72 -17.98
C GLY A 128 13.16 -3.39 -18.30
N GLY A 129 13.32 -4.66 -17.92
CA GLY A 129 14.51 -5.42 -18.28
C GLY A 129 14.62 -5.73 -19.77
N TRP A 130 13.50 -6.04 -20.43
CA TRP A 130 13.45 -6.15 -21.89
C TRP A 130 13.73 -4.82 -22.60
N LEU A 131 13.21 -3.71 -22.08
CA LEU A 131 13.50 -2.39 -22.65
C LEU A 131 15.00 -2.07 -22.60
N ILE A 132 15.68 -2.50 -21.54
CA ILE A 132 17.14 -2.36 -21.41
C ILE A 132 17.88 -3.32 -22.34
N SER A 133 17.39 -4.55 -22.52
CA SER A 133 18.04 -5.51 -23.44
C SER A 133 18.00 -5.00 -24.89
N LEU A 134 16.92 -4.34 -25.30
CA LEU A 134 16.84 -3.60 -26.56
C LEU A 134 17.86 -2.45 -26.62
N TRP A 135 17.99 -1.67 -25.54
CA TRP A 135 18.95 -0.57 -25.47
C TRP A 135 20.40 -1.06 -25.58
N GLU A 136 20.70 -2.21 -24.97
CA GLU A 136 22.04 -2.79 -24.91
C GLU A 136 22.38 -3.64 -26.16
N ASN A 137 21.45 -3.78 -27.11
CA ASN A 137 21.56 -4.65 -28.29
C ASN A 137 21.93 -6.10 -27.93
N VAL A 138 21.54 -6.56 -26.74
CA VAL A 138 21.64 -7.94 -26.31
C VAL A 138 20.25 -8.54 -26.45
N PRO A 139 19.97 -9.31 -27.53
CA PRO A 139 18.62 -9.82 -27.76
C PRO A 139 18.25 -10.84 -26.68
N GLU A 140 17.41 -10.42 -25.74
CA GLU A 140 16.68 -11.30 -24.84
C GLU A 140 15.20 -11.30 -25.26
N GLU A 141 14.64 -12.50 -25.46
CA GLU A 141 13.21 -12.60 -25.72
C GLU A 141 12.40 -12.37 -24.43
N LEU A 142 11.27 -11.67 -24.56
CA LEU A 142 10.31 -11.49 -23.46
C LEU A 142 9.86 -12.83 -22.87
N LEU A 143 9.79 -13.88 -23.69
CA LEU A 143 9.40 -15.22 -23.29
C LEU A 143 10.41 -15.85 -22.30
N GLU A 144 11.72 -15.68 -22.55
CA GLU A 144 12.77 -16.19 -21.68
C GLU A 144 12.75 -15.50 -20.31
N ARG A 145 12.53 -14.17 -20.29
CA ARG A 145 12.34 -13.43 -19.04
C ARG A 145 11.07 -13.87 -18.32
N GLY A 146 9.98 -14.11 -19.05
CA GLY A 146 8.74 -14.67 -18.50
C GLY A 146 8.98 -16.00 -17.79
N ASN A 147 9.69 -16.93 -18.43
CA ASN A 147 10.05 -18.22 -17.85
C ASN A 147 10.90 -18.07 -16.58
N LYS A 148 11.86 -17.14 -16.57
CA LYS A 148 12.69 -16.83 -15.39
C LYS A 148 11.85 -16.37 -14.19
N TYR A 149 10.90 -15.46 -14.40
CA TYR A 149 10.03 -14.99 -13.31
C TYR A 149 9.01 -16.05 -12.88
N THR A 150 8.48 -16.86 -13.81
CA THR A 150 7.62 -18.00 -13.49
C THR A 150 8.35 -19.02 -12.60
N ASN A 151 9.58 -19.38 -12.94
CA ASN A 151 10.38 -20.31 -12.14
C ASN A 151 10.65 -19.74 -10.74
N ARG A 152 10.95 -18.44 -10.63
CA ARG A 152 11.11 -17.77 -9.33
C ARG A 152 9.83 -17.77 -8.51
N ALA A 153 8.68 -17.58 -9.14
CA ALA A 153 7.38 -17.62 -8.46
C ALA A 153 7.08 -19.03 -7.92
N VAL A 154 7.29 -20.07 -8.73
CA VAL A 154 7.14 -21.46 -8.31
C VAL A 154 8.11 -21.80 -7.16
N GLN A 155 9.36 -21.38 -7.27
CA GLN A 155 10.38 -21.60 -6.24
C GLN A 155 10.03 -20.89 -4.93
N ALA A 156 9.50 -19.67 -4.99
CA ALA A 156 9.07 -18.92 -3.81
C ALA A 156 7.85 -19.55 -3.13
N ILE A 157 6.97 -20.23 -3.86
CA ILE A 157 5.85 -21.00 -3.29
C ILE A 157 6.37 -22.26 -2.58
N GLN A 158 7.36 -22.94 -3.15
CA GLN A 158 7.92 -24.18 -2.62
C GLN A 158 8.86 -23.95 -1.42
N ASP A 159 9.66 -22.88 -1.44
CA ASP A 159 10.59 -22.50 -0.38
C ASP A 159 10.57 -20.98 -0.12
N PRO A 160 9.54 -20.46 0.55
CA PRO A 160 9.38 -19.03 0.78
C PRO A 160 10.46 -18.45 1.70
N THR A 161 11.00 -19.28 2.61
CA THR A 161 12.01 -18.87 3.61
C THR A 161 13.45 -19.05 3.12
N GLY A 162 13.65 -19.65 1.95
CA GLY A 162 14.94 -19.76 1.30
C GLY A 162 15.60 -18.38 1.14
N ARG A 163 16.92 -18.30 1.39
CA ARG A 163 17.65 -17.03 1.49
C ARG A 163 17.45 -16.09 0.29
N GLU A 164 17.41 -16.64 -0.93
CA GLU A 164 17.20 -15.85 -2.15
C GLU A 164 15.72 -15.48 -2.37
N ASN A 165 14.79 -16.38 -2.04
CA ASN A 165 13.36 -16.10 -2.14
C ASN A 165 12.92 -15.05 -1.12
N ALA A 166 13.42 -15.13 0.12
CA ALA A 166 13.18 -14.15 1.16
C ALA A 166 13.66 -12.75 0.74
N LYS A 167 14.83 -12.63 0.09
CA LYS A 167 15.32 -11.37 -0.48
C LYS A 167 14.40 -10.87 -1.60
N ASN A 168 13.96 -11.73 -2.51
CA ASN A 168 13.07 -11.37 -3.60
C ASN A 168 11.70 -10.89 -3.09
N ILE A 169 11.13 -11.57 -2.09
CA ILE A 169 9.88 -11.19 -1.44
C ILE A 169 10.06 -9.85 -0.73
N TYR A 170 11.14 -9.69 0.05
CA TYR A 170 11.46 -8.43 0.71
C TYR A 170 11.61 -7.28 -0.30
N PHE A 171 12.32 -7.53 -1.39
CA PHE A 171 12.50 -6.56 -2.47
C PHE A 171 11.15 -6.14 -3.07
N GLY A 172 10.28 -7.11 -3.40
CA GLY A 172 8.93 -6.84 -3.88
C GLY A 172 8.07 -6.08 -2.89
N LEU A 173 8.17 -6.37 -1.59
CA LEU A 173 7.45 -5.66 -0.54
C LEU A 173 7.88 -4.19 -0.46
N ILE A 174 9.17 -3.88 -0.46
CA ILE A 174 9.67 -2.49 -0.44
C ILE A 174 9.22 -1.73 -1.69
N MET A 175 9.29 -2.38 -2.86
CA MET A 175 8.80 -1.81 -4.12
C MET A 175 7.28 -1.54 -4.12
N GLY A 176 6.51 -2.36 -3.41
CA GLY A 176 5.05 -2.22 -3.31
C GLY A 176 4.57 -1.19 -2.27
N VAL A 177 5.46 -0.65 -1.43
CA VAL A 177 5.07 0.29 -0.35
C VAL A 177 4.40 1.54 -0.91
N SER A 178 4.91 2.10 -2.00
CA SER A 178 4.40 3.32 -2.60
C SER A 178 2.96 3.16 -3.11
N ALA A 179 2.69 2.04 -3.79
CA ALA A 179 1.36 1.67 -4.28
C ALA A 179 0.36 1.41 -3.15
N ALA A 180 0.84 0.88 -2.02
CA ALA A 180 0.01 0.52 -0.88
C ALA A 180 -0.33 1.70 0.04
N LEU A 181 0.25 2.90 -0.15
CA LEU A 181 0.02 4.05 0.74
C LEU A 181 -1.47 4.38 0.98
N PRO A 182 -2.34 4.45 -0.06
CA PRO A 182 -3.76 4.70 0.14
C PRO A 182 -4.45 3.59 0.95
N THR A 183 -4.08 2.34 0.66
CA THR A 183 -4.58 1.14 1.36
C THR A 183 -4.18 1.14 2.83
N CYS A 184 -2.90 1.39 3.09
CA CYS A 184 -2.34 1.50 4.43
C CYS A 184 -3.02 2.61 5.24
N LEU A 185 -3.35 3.74 4.62
CA LEU A 185 -4.04 4.84 5.30
C LEU A 185 -5.42 4.41 5.81
N HIS A 186 -6.26 3.81 4.98
CA HIS A 186 -7.61 3.45 5.43
C HIS A 186 -7.59 2.29 6.44
N LEU A 187 -6.67 1.33 6.30
CA LEU A 187 -6.45 0.26 7.28
C LEU A 187 -5.93 0.83 8.62
N PHE A 188 -5.04 1.81 8.57
CA PHE A 188 -4.56 2.51 9.77
C PHE A 188 -5.71 3.21 10.51
N LEU A 189 -6.60 3.90 9.80
CA LEU A 189 -7.79 4.53 10.40
C LEU A 189 -8.73 3.49 11.04
N PHE A 190 -8.86 2.32 10.43
CA PHE A 190 -9.62 1.21 11.00
C PHE A 190 -9.01 0.70 12.31
N LEU A 191 -7.70 0.43 12.31
CA LEU A 191 -6.96 -0.01 13.50
C LEU A 191 -7.04 1.04 14.62
N LEU A 192 -6.90 2.33 14.28
CA LEU A 192 -7.04 3.42 15.24
C LEU A 192 -8.44 3.46 15.86
N SER A 193 -9.48 3.17 15.07
CA SER A 193 -10.86 3.06 15.56
C SER A 193 -11.05 1.90 16.53
N ILE A 194 -10.40 0.74 16.27
CA ILE A 194 -10.37 -0.39 17.21
C ILE A 194 -9.67 0.01 18.52
N ILE A 195 -8.50 0.64 18.43
CA ILE A 195 -7.71 1.06 19.61
C ILE A 195 -8.49 2.08 20.46
N ARG A 196 -9.13 3.07 19.81
CA ARG A 196 -9.97 4.06 20.51
C ARG A 196 -11.12 3.39 21.27
N LYS A 197 -11.79 2.41 20.65
CA LYS A 197 -12.82 1.64 21.33
C LYS A 197 -12.26 0.82 22.49
N ALA A 198 -11.15 0.11 22.28
CA ALA A 198 -10.51 -0.71 23.32
C ALA A 198 -10.12 0.15 24.54
N LYS A 199 -9.54 1.33 24.32
CA LYS A 199 -9.25 2.30 25.40
C LYS A 199 -10.51 2.73 26.13
N LYS A 200 -11.57 3.10 25.40
CA LYS A 200 -12.86 3.48 26.03
C LYS A 200 -13.41 2.34 26.89
N THR A 201 -13.37 1.09 26.43
CA THR A 201 -13.82 -0.05 27.23
C THR A 201 -12.92 -0.32 28.44
N LEU A 202 -11.60 -0.14 28.33
CA LEU A 202 -10.66 -0.36 29.44
C LEU A 202 -10.75 0.72 30.53
N PHE A 203 -10.88 2.00 30.13
CA PHE A 203 -10.89 3.14 31.06
C PHE A 203 -12.29 3.50 31.56
N THR A 204 -13.34 2.89 31.01
CA THR A 204 -14.73 3.04 31.47
C THR A 204 -15.26 1.70 31.99
N SER A 205 -14.57 1.12 32.97
CA SER A 205 -15.15 0.08 33.84
C SER A 205 -15.89 0.78 35.00
N PRO A 206 -17.10 0.35 35.38
CA PRO A 206 -17.98 1.15 36.22
C PRO A 206 -17.47 1.25 37.67
N LYS A 207 -17.37 2.48 38.19
CA LYS A 207 -17.59 2.69 39.62
C LYS A 207 -19.06 2.35 39.90
N SER A 208 -19.30 1.14 40.36
CA SER A 208 -20.57 0.70 40.94
C SER A 208 -20.33 0.52 42.43
N GLY A 209 -21.03 1.31 43.25
CA GLY A 209 -21.32 0.96 44.64
C GLY A 209 -20.64 1.81 45.70
N SER A 210 -21.05 3.07 45.84
CA SER A 210 -21.16 3.74 47.15
C SER A 210 -22.00 4.99 46.94
N ASP A 211 -23.21 4.98 47.51
CA ASP A 211 -23.89 6.13 48.13
C ASP A 211 -25.37 5.76 48.28
N GLN A 212 -25.61 4.85 49.24
CA GLN A 212 -26.89 4.72 49.92
C GLN A 212 -26.59 4.48 51.41
N GLU A 213 -25.99 5.51 52.02
CA GLU A 213 -26.10 5.86 53.44
C GLU A 213 -27.11 7.03 53.44
N ASP A 214 -28.09 7.19 54.33
CA ASP A 214 -28.20 6.71 55.69
C ASP A 214 -29.65 6.99 56.21
N SER A 215 -30.01 6.33 57.31
CA SER A 215 -30.93 6.81 58.36
C SER A 215 -32.33 7.35 57.99
N THR A 216 -33.34 6.51 58.17
CA THR A 216 -34.44 6.84 59.11
C THR A 216 -34.89 5.57 59.80
N GLY A 217 -34.38 5.35 61.01
CA GLY A 217 -34.99 4.48 62.01
C GLY A 217 -35.45 5.32 63.20
N MET A 218 -36.54 4.87 63.83
CA MET A 218 -37.10 5.29 65.13
C MET A 218 -37.72 6.70 65.17
N ASP A 219 -38.95 6.95 65.62
CA ASP A 219 -39.94 6.22 66.43
C ASP A 219 -41.38 6.56 65.98
#